data_AF-A0A359AUA5-F1
#
_entry.id   AF-A0A359AUA5-F1
#
_cell.length_a   1.000
_cell.length_b   1.000
_cell.length_c   1.000
_cell.angle_alpha   90.00
_cell.angle_beta   90.00
_cell.angle_gamma   90.00
#
_symmetry.space_group_name_H-M   'P 1'
#
loop_
_entity.id
_entity.type
_entity.pdbx_description
1 polymer ?
#
loop_
_entity_poly.entity_id
_entity_poly.type
_entity_poly.pdbx_seq_one_letter_code
_entity_poly.pdbx_strand_id
1 'polypeptide(L)'
;LTQQYNQLSLQLDILSPEIALDKGQLKSYNQQLISISEDLRKNKDLLKLNKLGADIEMPIANSTCPLCKNTIDNSLLPDGIEETPMQLEENINYLEAQHKMIEVYIEGQKKYIQEKENQVRLMQDKSLEIRQNIRALKRELISDERLPSEVEIERRLSLRNKINFYIKLIDDFNNLKSDIIDLSKEWTILIGREKNLPSDFYSTEDRKKISDLESSFLYLLGKFNYSSQSGERIRISMDKYLPVVETKIGDDKIKQYDIKYDSSGSDFVRAIWAYTCALKRVSDTHDTNHPRLLMLDEPQQQSASINDFRTLLTELSGYKNCQVLVFASFNNSDEDYTNSTRGLQFSLNKIDGKIVKPQ
;
A
#
# COMPACT_ATOMS: atom_id res chain seq x y z
N LEU A 1 -30.47 -43.62 34.13
CA LEU A 1 -29.05 -43.22 34.33
C LEU A 1 -28.07 -44.08 33.55
N THR A 2 -28.01 -45.40 33.78
CA THR A 2 -27.09 -46.31 33.03
C THR A 2 -27.38 -46.38 31.53
N GLN A 3 -28.65 -46.49 31.12
CA GLN A 3 -29.02 -46.43 29.69
C GLN A 3 -28.69 -45.08 29.04
N GLN A 4 -28.95 -43.97 29.73
CA GLN A 4 -28.61 -42.61 29.26
C GLN A 4 -27.10 -42.39 29.14
N TYR A 5 -26.31 -42.91 30.08
CA TYR A 5 -24.86 -42.89 30.01
C TYR A 5 -24.35 -43.68 28.80
N ASN A 6 -24.89 -44.87 28.56
CA ASN A 6 -24.51 -45.69 27.41
C ASN A 6 -24.86 -45.01 26.08
N GLN A 7 -26.01 -44.35 25.99
CA GLN A 7 -26.39 -43.55 24.81
C GLN A 7 -25.45 -42.37 24.56
N LEU A 8 -25.09 -41.63 25.60
CA LEU A 8 -24.15 -40.51 25.51
C LEU A 8 -22.72 -40.96 25.16
N SER A 9 -22.27 -42.09 25.70
CA SER A 9 -20.97 -42.69 25.36
C SER A 9 -20.93 -43.07 23.89
N LEU A 10 -21.98 -43.72 23.38
CA LEU A 10 -22.06 -44.15 21.99
C LEU A 10 -22.10 -42.96 21.02
N GLN A 11 -22.77 -41.86 21.39
CA GLN A 11 -22.75 -40.61 20.62
C GLN A 11 -21.37 -39.93 20.63
N LEU A 12 -20.66 -39.93 21.75
CA LEU A 12 -19.28 -39.42 21.84
C LEU A 12 -18.29 -40.23 20.98
N ASP A 13 -18.46 -41.55 20.97
CA ASP A 13 -17.63 -42.47 20.18
C ASP A 13 -17.86 -42.30 18.67
N ILE A 14 -19.04 -41.80 18.25
CA ILE A 14 -19.34 -41.47 16.84
C ILE A 14 -18.83 -40.06 16.47
N LEU A 15 -19.03 -39.06 17.33
CA LEU A 15 -18.68 -37.67 17.01
C LEU A 15 -17.16 -37.42 17.00
N SER A 16 -16.39 -38.16 17.81
CA SER A 16 -14.93 -38.00 17.85
C SER A 16 -14.20 -38.37 16.55
N PRO A 17 -14.48 -39.50 15.87
CA PRO A 17 -13.90 -39.79 14.56
C PRO A 17 -14.41 -38.83 13.47
N GLU A 18 -15.66 -38.36 13.53
CA GLU A 18 -16.15 -37.34 12.60
C GLU A 18 -15.35 -36.04 12.69
N ILE A 19 -15.08 -35.53 13.90
CA ILE A 19 -14.24 -34.34 14.09
C ILE A 19 -12.82 -34.57 13.55
N ALA A 20 -12.28 -35.79 13.70
CA ALA A 20 -10.97 -36.12 13.16
C ALA A 20 -10.95 -36.11 11.62
N LEU A 21 -12.01 -36.63 10.98
CA LEU A 21 -12.19 -36.56 9.53
C LEU A 21 -12.36 -35.11 9.05
N ASP A 22 -13.20 -34.33 9.72
CA ASP A 22 -13.44 -32.92 9.39
C ASP A 22 -12.15 -32.09 9.49
N LYS A 23 -11.32 -32.36 10.51
CA LYS A 23 -9.96 -31.77 10.65
C LYS A 23 -9.01 -32.24 9.56
N GLY A 24 -9.12 -33.49 9.11
CA GLY A 24 -8.36 -34.02 7.98
C GLY A 24 -8.70 -33.28 6.67
N GLN A 25 -9.99 -33.09 6.40
CA GLN A 25 -10.48 -32.32 5.24
C GLN A 25 -10.02 -30.85 5.29
N LEU A 26 -10.06 -30.23 6.48
CA LEU A 26 -9.55 -28.87 6.66
C LEU A 26 -8.05 -28.77 6.30
N LYS A 27 -7.25 -29.77 6.69
CA LYS A 27 -5.83 -29.81 6.30
C LYS A 27 -5.65 -29.96 4.79
N SER A 28 -6.44 -30.80 4.12
CA SER A 28 -6.35 -30.91 2.66
C SER A 28 -6.76 -29.62 1.95
N TYR A 29 -7.80 -28.92 2.42
CA TYR A 29 -8.19 -27.63 1.85
C TYR A 29 -7.11 -26.56 2.02
N ASN A 30 -6.43 -26.53 3.18
CA ASN A 30 -5.29 -25.63 3.38
C ASN A 30 -4.13 -25.95 2.43
N GLN A 31 -3.84 -27.23 2.18
CA GLN A 31 -2.81 -27.63 1.22
C GLN A 31 -3.17 -27.22 -0.21
N GLN A 32 -4.44 -27.39 -0.61
CA GLN A 32 -4.93 -26.95 -1.91
C GLN A 32 -4.85 -25.42 -2.08
N LEU A 33 -5.16 -24.66 -1.03
CA LEU A 33 -5.03 -23.20 -1.04
C LEU A 33 -3.57 -22.79 -1.27
N ILE A 34 -2.62 -23.43 -0.59
CA ILE A 34 -1.19 -23.18 -0.78
C ILE A 34 -0.78 -23.45 -2.23
N SER A 35 -1.14 -24.59 -2.80
CA SER A 35 -0.79 -24.89 -4.20
C SER A 35 -1.39 -23.87 -5.19
N ILE A 36 -2.66 -23.49 -4.99
CA ILE A 36 -3.31 -22.48 -5.85
C ILE A 36 -2.65 -21.11 -5.71
N SER A 37 -2.22 -20.74 -4.50
CA SER A 37 -1.52 -19.48 -4.27
C SER A 37 -0.15 -19.42 -4.94
N GLU A 38 0.58 -20.54 -4.96
CA GLU A 38 1.85 -20.67 -5.67
C GLU A 38 1.66 -20.57 -7.19
N ASP A 39 0.62 -21.22 -7.72
CA ASP A 39 0.32 -21.19 -9.15
C ASP A 39 -0.20 -19.82 -9.60
N LEU A 40 -0.99 -19.14 -8.77
CA LEU A 40 -1.37 -17.74 -8.98
C LEU A 40 -0.15 -16.83 -9.06
N ARG A 41 0.82 -17.02 -8.16
CA ARG A 41 2.04 -16.23 -8.15
C ARG A 41 2.85 -16.46 -9.43
N LYS A 42 3.06 -17.72 -9.83
CA LYS A 42 3.77 -18.06 -11.09
C LYS A 42 3.09 -17.41 -12.29
N ASN A 43 1.76 -17.50 -12.40
CA ASN A 43 1.02 -16.92 -13.52
C ASN A 43 1.09 -15.38 -13.54
N LYS A 44 1.02 -14.72 -12.37
CA LYS A 44 1.21 -13.26 -12.26
C LYS A 44 2.62 -12.83 -12.63
N ASP A 45 3.63 -13.60 -12.23
CA ASP A 45 5.03 -13.36 -12.58
C ASP A 45 5.26 -13.52 -14.09
N LEU A 46 4.68 -14.55 -14.72
CA LEU A 46 4.70 -14.72 -16.18
C LEU A 46 4.02 -13.56 -16.91
N LEU A 47 2.88 -13.09 -16.42
CA LEU A 47 2.17 -11.94 -17.01
C LEU A 47 3.03 -10.67 -16.93
N LYS A 48 3.72 -10.47 -15.81
CA LYS A 48 4.64 -9.35 -15.62
C LYS A 48 5.83 -9.43 -16.58
N LEU A 49 6.40 -10.63 -16.78
CA LEU A 49 7.47 -10.85 -17.76
C LEU A 49 6.99 -10.59 -19.18
N ASN A 50 5.79 -11.04 -19.57
CA ASN A 50 5.21 -10.73 -20.88
C ASN A 50 5.02 -9.23 -21.08
N LYS A 51 4.51 -8.50 -20.07
CA LYS A 51 4.34 -7.05 -20.15
C LYS A 51 5.67 -6.28 -20.25
N LEU A 52 6.73 -6.77 -19.60
CA LEU A 52 8.06 -6.15 -19.65
C LEU A 52 8.84 -6.52 -20.93
N GLY A 53 8.60 -7.71 -21.50
CA GLY A 53 9.20 -8.16 -22.76
C GLY A 53 8.56 -7.58 -24.01
N ALA A 54 7.34 -7.05 -23.91
CA ALA A 54 6.60 -6.45 -25.01
C ALA A 54 7.17 -5.10 -25.51
N ASP A 55 8.10 -4.47 -24.78
CA ASP A 55 8.80 -3.25 -25.23
C ASP A 55 9.90 -3.51 -26.27
N ILE A 56 10.23 -4.79 -26.54
CA ILE A 56 11.13 -5.18 -27.62
C ILE A 56 10.25 -5.57 -28.81
N GLU A 57 10.16 -4.72 -29.83
CA GLU A 57 9.46 -5.01 -31.10
C GLU A 57 10.14 -6.16 -31.86
N MET A 58 9.96 -7.40 -31.41
CA MET A 58 10.29 -8.60 -32.15
C MET A 58 9.01 -9.23 -32.69
N PRO A 59 8.96 -9.64 -33.97
CA PRO A 59 7.79 -10.35 -34.56
C PRO A 59 7.38 -11.59 -33.77
N ILE A 60 8.34 -12.21 -33.07
CA ILE A 60 8.18 -13.36 -32.19
C ILE A 60 7.33 -13.02 -30.95
N ALA A 61 7.43 -11.78 -30.42
CA ALA A 61 6.65 -11.34 -29.27
C ALA A 61 5.15 -11.18 -29.59
N ASN A 62 4.82 -10.94 -30.86
CA ASN A 62 3.44 -10.93 -31.37
C ASN A 62 3.02 -12.32 -31.88
N SER A 63 3.65 -13.40 -31.39
CA SER A 63 3.37 -14.78 -31.79
C SER A 63 3.37 -14.97 -33.31
N THR A 64 4.21 -14.22 -34.05
CA THR A 64 4.27 -14.31 -35.51
C THR A 64 5.68 -14.74 -35.93
N CYS A 65 5.78 -15.89 -36.61
CA CYS A 65 7.09 -16.37 -37.07
C CYS A 65 7.70 -15.38 -38.08
N PRO A 66 8.91 -14.83 -37.82
CA PRO A 66 9.53 -13.85 -38.71
C PRO A 66 9.96 -14.42 -40.07
N LEU A 67 9.97 -15.76 -40.23
CA LEU A 67 10.40 -16.43 -41.46
C LEU A 67 9.23 -16.81 -42.39
N CYS A 68 8.13 -17.31 -41.83
CA CYS A 68 6.99 -17.83 -42.61
C CYS A 68 5.65 -17.10 -42.34
N LYS A 69 5.63 -16.11 -41.43
CA LYS A 69 4.45 -15.34 -41.00
C LYS A 69 3.28 -16.15 -40.42
N ASN A 70 3.47 -17.43 -40.13
CA ASN A 70 2.46 -18.22 -39.42
C ASN A 70 2.42 -17.83 -37.94
N THR A 71 1.24 -17.95 -37.34
CA THR A 71 1.02 -17.77 -35.90
C THR A 71 1.74 -18.89 -35.16
N ILE A 72 2.54 -18.53 -34.16
CA ILE A 72 3.18 -19.47 -33.24
C ILE A 72 2.18 -19.67 -32.10
N ASP A 73 1.59 -20.86 -32.03
CA ASP A 73 0.78 -21.22 -30.87
C ASP A 73 1.70 -21.30 -29.65
N ASN A 74 1.34 -20.61 -28.56
CA ASN A 74 2.11 -20.59 -27.31
C ASN A 74 2.04 -21.94 -26.54
N SER A 75 1.72 -23.04 -27.22
CA SER A 75 1.58 -24.37 -26.66
C SER A 75 2.78 -25.24 -27.04
N LEU A 76 3.45 -25.81 -26.04
CA LEU A 76 4.50 -26.82 -26.23
C LEU A 76 3.91 -28.23 -26.43
N LEU A 77 2.59 -28.36 -26.59
CA LEU A 77 1.92 -29.65 -26.77
C LEU A 77 1.93 -30.05 -28.26
N PRO A 78 2.10 -31.35 -28.59
CA PRO A 78 2.02 -31.84 -29.96
C PRO A 78 0.65 -31.53 -30.59
N ASP A 79 0.62 -31.31 -31.91
CA ASP A 79 -0.54 -30.89 -32.74
C ASP A 79 -1.74 -31.88 -32.80
N GLY A 80 -2.04 -32.60 -31.72
CA GLY A 80 -3.11 -33.61 -31.65
C GLY A 80 -4.04 -33.48 -30.43
N ILE A 81 -3.96 -32.40 -29.66
CA ILE A 81 -4.85 -32.14 -28.52
C ILE A 81 -5.65 -30.87 -28.82
N GLU A 82 -6.94 -31.01 -29.14
CA GLU A 82 -7.89 -29.90 -29.38
C GLU A 82 -8.33 -29.19 -28.09
N GLU A 83 -7.41 -29.00 -27.14
CA GLU A 83 -7.66 -28.11 -25.99
C GLU A 83 -6.93 -26.79 -26.25
N THR A 84 -7.67 -25.76 -26.65
CA THR A 84 -7.15 -24.40 -26.72
C THR A 84 -6.72 -23.98 -25.31
N PRO A 85 -5.42 -23.76 -25.03
CA PRO A 85 -5.00 -23.34 -23.71
C PRO A 85 -5.64 -21.98 -23.40
N MET A 86 -6.19 -21.87 -22.20
CA MET A 86 -6.78 -20.64 -21.68
C MET A 86 -5.78 -19.49 -21.79
N GLN A 87 -6.25 -18.28 -22.14
CA GLN A 87 -5.37 -17.11 -22.13
C GLN A 87 -4.83 -16.89 -20.71
N LEU A 88 -3.60 -16.40 -20.58
CA LEU A 88 -2.91 -16.26 -19.30
C LEU A 88 -3.74 -15.43 -18.28
N GLU A 89 -4.46 -14.41 -18.77
CA GLU A 89 -5.34 -13.56 -17.95
C GLU A 89 -6.59 -14.30 -17.46
N GLU A 90 -7.19 -15.14 -18.31
CA GLU A 90 -8.34 -15.97 -17.96
C GLU A 90 -7.96 -17.03 -16.92
N ASN A 91 -6.76 -17.61 -17.03
CA ASN A 91 -6.23 -18.57 -16.06
C ASN A 91 -6.02 -17.93 -14.68
N ILE A 92 -5.52 -16.69 -14.64
CA ILE A 92 -5.39 -15.94 -13.38
C ILE A 92 -6.78 -15.71 -12.75
N ASN A 93 -7.77 -15.28 -13.54
CA ASN A 93 -9.13 -15.06 -13.03
C ASN A 93 -9.77 -16.36 -12.51
N TYR A 94 -9.57 -17.48 -13.20
CA TYR A 94 -10.04 -18.79 -12.77
C TYR A 94 -9.43 -19.20 -11.43
N LEU A 95 -8.09 -19.09 -11.30
CA LEU A 95 -7.40 -19.43 -10.07
C LEU A 95 -7.75 -18.48 -8.91
N GLU A 96 -8.01 -17.20 -9.18
CA GLU A 96 -8.47 -16.24 -8.17
C GLU A 96 -9.88 -16.58 -7.66
N ALA A 97 -10.78 -16.99 -8.56
CA ALA A 97 -12.11 -17.47 -8.18
C ALA A 97 -12.02 -18.76 -7.34
N GLN A 98 -11.16 -19.69 -7.73
CA GLN A 98 -10.92 -20.94 -7.00
C GLN A 98 -10.34 -20.67 -5.60
N HIS A 99 -9.41 -19.71 -5.47
CA HIS A 99 -8.83 -19.30 -4.19
C HIS A 99 -9.91 -18.80 -3.23
N LYS A 100 -10.74 -17.84 -3.68
CA LYS A 100 -11.83 -17.27 -2.87
C LYS A 100 -12.84 -18.34 -2.44
N MET A 101 -13.15 -19.28 -3.34
CA MET A 101 -14.06 -20.38 -3.03
C MET A 101 -13.52 -21.26 -1.89
N ILE A 102 -12.23 -21.64 -1.95
CA ILE A 102 -11.60 -22.48 -0.92
C ILE A 102 -11.49 -21.73 0.42
N GLU A 103 -11.24 -20.42 0.42
CA GLU A 103 -11.23 -19.61 1.64
C GLU A 103 -12.58 -19.67 2.37
N VAL A 104 -13.69 -19.52 1.64
CA VAL A 104 -15.04 -19.63 2.21
C VAL A 104 -15.30 -21.03 2.76
N TYR A 105 -14.88 -22.08 2.05
CA TYR A 105 -15.00 -23.46 2.54
C TYR A 105 -14.18 -23.71 3.81
N ILE A 106 -12.95 -23.18 3.90
CA ILE A 106 -12.11 -23.30 5.10
C ILE A 106 -12.77 -22.60 6.29
N GLU A 107 -13.32 -21.40 6.10
CA GLU A 107 -14.00 -20.68 7.17
C GLU A 107 -15.25 -21.42 7.65
N GLY A 108 -16.06 -21.93 6.72
CA GLY A 108 -17.23 -22.76 7.03
C GLY A 108 -16.86 -24.03 7.80
N GLN A 109 -15.85 -24.76 7.33
CA GLN A 109 -15.38 -26.00 7.96
C GLN A 109 -14.83 -25.73 9.38
N LYS A 110 -14.14 -24.61 9.59
CA LYS A 110 -13.67 -24.20 10.93
C LYS A 110 -14.82 -23.98 11.90
N LYS A 111 -15.86 -23.24 11.49
CA LYS A 111 -17.05 -23.00 12.32
C LYS A 111 -17.76 -24.32 12.66
N TYR A 112 -17.92 -25.19 11.66
CA TYR A 112 -18.55 -26.50 11.85
C TYR A 112 -17.78 -27.39 12.84
N ILE A 113 -16.45 -27.45 12.74
CA ILE A 113 -15.60 -28.17 13.70
C ILE A 113 -15.76 -27.59 15.10
N GLN A 114 -15.75 -26.27 15.25
CA GLN A 114 -15.87 -25.60 16.55
C GLN A 114 -17.22 -25.89 17.22
N GLU A 115 -18.31 -25.91 16.46
CA GLU A 115 -19.64 -26.30 16.95
C GLU A 115 -19.67 -27.75 17.43
N LYS A 116 -19.14 -28.68 16.64
CA LYS A 116 -19.04 -30.10 17.04
C LYS A 116 -18.18 -30.29 18.28
N GLU A 117 -17.05 -29.61 18.39
CA GLU A 117 -16.18 -29.67 19.58
C GLU A 117 -16.88 -29.15 20.84
N ASN A 118 -17.69 -28.10 20.71
CA ASN A 118 -18.51 -27.60 21.82
C ASN A 118 -19.59 -28.61 22.23
N GLN A 119 -20.25 -29.26 21.27
CA GLN A 119 -21.21 -30.32 21.57
C GLN A 119 -20.56 -31.50 22.29
N VAL A 120 -19.37 -31.94 21.85
CA VAL A 120 -18.60 -33.00 22.50
C VAL A 120 -18.25 -32.63 23.94
N ARG A 121 -17.78 -31.40 24.19
CA ARG A 121 -17.49 -30.93 25.57
C ARG A 121 -18.72 -31.00 26.46
N LEU A 122 -19.86 -30.47 26.00
CA LEU A 122 -21.13 -30.51 26.75
C LEU A 122 -21.59 -31.95 27.04
N MET A 123 -21.43 -32.86 26.08
CA MET A 123 -21.77 -34.27 26.25
C MET A 123 -20.81 -34.99 27.22
N GLN A 124 -19.51 -34.67 27.18
CA GLN A 124 -18.52 -35.20 28.12
C GLN A 124 -18.81 -34.77 29.56
N ASP A 125 -19.16 -33.50 29.77
CA ASP A 125 -19.52 -32.98 31.08
C ASP A 125 -20.77 -33.68 31.65
N LYS A 126 -21.82 -33.85 30.82
CA LYS A 126 -23.02 -34.60 31.20
C LYS A 126 -22.72 -36.07 31.51
N SER A 127 -21.83 -36.69 30.73
CA SER A 127 -21.40 -38.07 30.95
C SER A 127 -20.65 -38.24 32.29
N LEU A 128 -19.83 -37.26 32.66
CA LEU A 128 -19.16 -37.22 33.97
C LEU A 128 -20.16 -37.03 35.11
N GLU A 129 -21.12 -36.12 34.98
CA GLU A 129 -22.17 -35.86 35.99
C GLU A 129 -23.02 -37.13 36.21
N ILE A 130 -23.46 -37.81 35.15
CA ILE A 130 -24.22 -39.06 35.26
C ILE A 130 -23.39 -40.17 35.91
N ARG A 131 -22.09 -40.29 35.59
CA ARG A 131 -21.19 -41.26 36.22
C ARG A 131 -21.03 -41.02 37.72
N GLN A 132 -20.87 -39.76 38.12
CA GLN A 132 -20.79 -39.38 39.53
C GLN A 132 -22.10 -39.73 40.25
N ASN A 133 -23.25 -39.39 39.67
CA ASN A 133 -24.56 -39.72 40.23
C ASN A 133 -24.77 -41.24 40.39
N ILE A 134 -24.38 -42.05 39.41
CA ILE A 134 -24.46 -43.52 39.51
C ILE A 134 -23.57 -44.05 40.64
N ARG A 135 -22.36 -43.49 40.81
CA ARG A 135 -21.44 -43.90 41.90
C ARG A 135 -22.00 -43.50 43.27
N ALA A 136 -22.56 -42.31 43.40
CA ALA A 136 -23.19 -41.82 44.63
C ALA A 136 -24.38 -42.69 45.04
N LEU A 137 -25.30 -42.97 44.10
CA LEU A 137 -26.46 -43.85 44.35
C LEU A 137 -26.05 -45.29 44.70
N LYS A 138 -24.99 -45.82 44.08
CA LYS A 138 -24.47 -47.15 44.43
C LYS A 138 -23.88 -47.20 45.85
N ARG A 139 -23.22 -46.13 46.29
CA ARG A 139 -22.68 -46.04 47.67
C ARG A 139 -23.82 -45.93 48.68
N GLU A 140 -24.85 -45.15 48.37
CA GLU A 140 -26.05 -44.98 49.19
C GLU A 140 -26.78 -46.32 49.42
N LEU A 141 -26.98 -47.13 48.37
CA LEU A 141 -27.59 -48.46 48.47
C LEU A 141 -26.81 -49.45 49.35
N ILE A 142 -25.53 -49.18 49.65
CA ILE A 142 -24.65 -50.03 50.47
C ILE A 142 -24.52 -49.47 51.89
N SER A 143 -24.90 -48.22 52.13
CA SER A 143 -24.72 -47.52 53.40
C SER A 143 -25.77 -47.87 54.46
N ASP A 144 -25.40 -47.75 55.74
CA ASP A 144 -26.28 -48.02 56.88
C ASP A 144 -27.34 -46.92 57.03
N GLU A 145 -28.61 -47.31 57.17
CA GLU A 145 -29.80 -46.44 57.19
C GLU A 145 -29.80 -45.41 58.33
N ARG A 146 -28.93 -45.61 59.34
CA ARG A 146 -28.75 -44.72 60.49
C ARG A 146 -27.81 -43.54 60.23
N LEU A 147 -27.08 -43.53 59.12
CA LEU A 147 -26.19 -42.44 58.73
C LEU A 147 -26.94 -41.41 57.87
N PRO A 148 -26.57 -40.12 57.91
CA PRO A 148 -27.11 -39.12 56.99
C PRO A 148 -26.81 -39.50 55.53
N SER A 149 -27.75 -39.25 54.62
CA SER A 149 -27.58 -39.60 53.20
C SER A 149 -26.40 -38.85 52.58
N GLU A 150 -25.39 -39.60 52.12
CA GLU A 150 -24.19 -39.06 51.45
C GLU A 150 -24.59 -38.25 50.20
N VAL A 151 -25.67 -38.67 49.53
CA VAL A 151 -26.22 -38.01 48.33
C VAL A 151 -26.78 -36.62 48.63
N GLU A 152 -27.42 -36.41 49.79
CA GLU A 152 -27.99 -35.12 50.14
C GLU A 152 -26.91 -34.11 50.55
N ILE A 153 -25.83 -34.60 51.18
CA ILE A 153 -24.63 -33.82 51.48
C ILE A 153 -23.93 -33.42 50.18
N GLU A 154 -23.73 -34.35 49.24
CA GLU A 154 -23.12 -34.08 47.94
C GLU A 154 -23.98 -33.14 47.08
N ARG A 155 -25.31 -33.29 47.12
CA ARG A 155 -26.26 -32.38 46.47
C ARG A 155 -26.18 -30.98 47.06
N ARG A 156 -26.07 -30.85 48.39
CA ARG A 156 -25.90 -29.54 49.04
C ARG A 156 -24.57 -28.88 48.66
N LEU A 157 -23.49 -29.66 48.59
CA LEU A 157 -22.17 -29.16 48.21
C LEU A 157 -22.11 -28.74 46.74
N SER A 158 -22.70 -29.54 45.84
CA SER A 158 -22.81 -29.20 44.41
C SER A 158 -23.68 -27.96 44.17
N LEU A 159 -24.80 -27.80 44.89
CA LEU A 159 -25.61 -26.58 44.85
C LEU A 159 -24.82 -25.36 45.31
N ARG A 160 -24.04 -25.49 46.40
CA ARG A 160 -23.17 -24.41 46.88
C ARG A 160 -22.09 -24.03 45.86
N ASN A 161 -21.48 -25.02 45.21
CA ASN A 161 -20.50 -24.79 44.15
C ASN A 161 -21.15 -24.11 42.92
N LYS A 162 -22.36 -24.52 42.52
CA LYS A 162 -23.13 -23.87 41.45
C LYS A 162 -23.43 -22.41 41.79
N ILE A 163 -23.85 -22.12 43.02
CA ILE A 163 -24.07 -20.75 43.49
C ILE A 163 -22.78 -19.92 43.39
N ASN A 164 -21.67 -20.43 43.91
CA ASN A 164 -20.37 -19.73 43.83
C ASN A 164 -19.93 -19.49 42.38
N PHE A 165 -20.16 -20.45 41.50
CA PHE A 165 -19.86 -20.33 40.07
C PHE A 165 -20.72 -19.23 39.41
N TYR A 166 -22.03 -19.20 39.69
CA TYR A 166 -22.91 -18.15 39.16
C TYR A 166 -22.57 -16.76 39.71
N ILE A 167 -22.16 -16.65 40.97
CA ILE A 167 -21.70 -15.37 41.54
C ILE A 167 -20.46 -14.87 40.78
N LYS A 168 -19.46 -15.74 40.56
CA LYS A 168 -18.27 -15.38 39.78
C LYS A 168 -18.62 -14.98 38.35
N LEU A 169 -19.51 -15.72 37.69
CA LEU A 169 -19.98 -15.36 36.35
C LEU A 169 -20.66 -14.00 36.30
N ILE A 170 -21.44 -13.64 37.32
CA ILE A 170 -22.07 -12.32 37.42
C ILE A 170 -21.01 -11.23 37.56
N ASP A 171 -20.00 -11.45 38.40
CA ASP A 171 -18.87 -10.51 38.56
C ASP A 171 -18.10 -10.34 37.24
N ASP A 172 -17.76 -11.45 36.58
CA ASP A 172 -17.08 -11.43 35.28
C ASP A 172 -17.92 -10.72 34.21
N PHE A 173 -19.24 -10.96 34.18
CA PHE A 173 -20.14 -10.28 33.27
C PHE A 173 -20.23 -8.77 33.54
N ASN A 174 -20.23 -8.36 34.81
CA ASN A 174 -20.23 -6.95 35.18
C ASN A 174 -18.92 -6.27 34.77
N ASN A 175 -17.77 -6.95 34.90
CA ASN A 175 -16.47 -6.45 34.43
C ASN A 175 -16.46 -6.29 32.90
N LEU A 176 -16.92 -7.30 32.15
CA LEU A 176 -17.04 -7.20 30.69
C LEU A 176 -17.98 -6.06 30.27
N LYS A 177 -19.06 -5.84 31.02
CA LYS A 177 -19.99 -4.74 30.78
C LYS A 177 -19.34 -3.38 31.01
N SER A 178 -18.51 -3.21 32.06
CA SER A 178 -17.77 -1.97 32.27
C SER A 178 -16.75 -1.72 31.16
N ASP A 179 -16.04 -2.76 30.74
CA ASP A 179 -15.04 -2.66 29.66
C ASP A 179 -15.68 -2.20 28.35
N ILE A 180 -16.87 -2.72 28.02
CA ILE A 180 -17.63 -2.29 26.83
C ILE A 180 -18.04 -0.81 26.93
N ILE A 181 -18.44 -0.35 28.11
CA ILE A 181 -18.82 1.06 28.31
C ILE A 181 -17.61 1.96 28.09
N ASP A 182 -16.44 1.58 28.59
CA ASP A 182 -15.23 2.37 28.43
C ASP A 182 -14.72 2.36 26.99
N LEU A 183 -14.73 1.21 26.32
CA LEU A 183 -14.46 1.11 24.88
C LEU A 183 -15.43 1.96 24.05
N SER A 184 -16.71 2.01 24.42
CA SER A 184 -17.70 2.85 23.76
C SER A 184 -17.36 4.34 23.89
N LYS A 185 -16.94 4.79 25.07
CA LYS A 185 -16.50 6.18 25.26
C LYS A 185 -15.27 6.48 24.41
N GLU A 186 -14.26 5.63 24.42
CA GLU A 186 -13.06 5.80 23.59
C GLU A 186 -13.41 5.89 22.11
N TRP A 187 -14.29 5.02 21.63
CA TRP A 187 -14.76 5.02 20.26
C TRP A 187 -15.43 6.34 19.87
N THR A 188 -16.28 6.91 20.74
CA THR A 188 -16.90 8.22 20.47
C THR A 188 -15.87 9.35 20.38
N ILE A 189 -14.82 9.31 21.19
CA ILE A 189 -13.70 10.27 21.14
C ILE A 189 -12.94 10.12 19.82
N LEU A 190 -12.67 8.90 19.40
CA LEU A 190 -11.95 8.61 18.15
C LEU A 190 -12.73 9.07 16.91
N ILE A 191 -14.04 8.82 16.85
CA ILE A 191 -14.90 9.36 15.77
C ILE A 191 -14.90 10.88 15.77
N GLY A 192 -14.92 11.51 16.95
CA GLY A 192 -14.79 12.96 17.06
C GLY A 192 -13.47 13.48 16.49
N ARG A 193 -12.36 12.79 16.77
CA ARG A 193 -11.04 13.11 16.21
C ARG A 193 -10.98 12.88 14.71
N GLU A 194 -11.55 11.78 14.22
CA GLU A 194 -11.61 11.46 12.79
C GLU A 194 -12.37 12.54 12.01
N LYS A 195 -13.51 13.01 12.51
CA LYS A 195 -14.25 14.12 11.91
C LYS A 195 -13.46 15.44 11.86
N ASN A 196 -12.54 15.62 12.81
CA ASN A 196 -11.67 16.80 12.88
C ASN A 196 -10.39 16.63 12.05
N LEU A 197 -10.12 15.44 11.49
CA LEU A 197 -9.03 15.30 10.54
C LEU A 197 -9.40 16.08 9.27
N PRO A 198 -8.47 16.88 8.73
CA PRO A 198 -8.70 17.57 7.48
C PRO A 198 -8.92 16.53 6.37
N SER A 199 -9.90 16.78 5.51
CA SER A 199 -10.20 15.92 4.35
C SER A 199 -9.09 15.93 3.30
N ASP A 200 -8.17 16.89 3.39
CA ASP A 200 -7.15 17.16 2.40
C ASP A 200 -5.79 17.33 3.11
N PHE A 201 -4.73 16.84 2.48
CA PHE A 201 -3.37 16.86 3.06
C PHE A 201 -2.78 18.28 3.13
N TYR A 202 -3.35 19.20 2.36
CA TYR A 202 -2.85 20.57 2.19
C TYR A 202 -3.55 21.55 3.13
N SER A 203 -2.75 22.27 3.92
CA SER A 203 -3.24 23.45 4.62
C SER A 203 -3.58 24.58 3.65
N THR A 204 -4.29 25.60 4.14
CA THR A 204 -4.57 26.81 3.35
C THR A 204 -3.29 27.57 3.00
N GLU A 205 -2.26 27.47 3.83
CA GLU A 205 -0.94 28.04 3.55
C GLU A 205 -0.18 27.26 2.48
N ASP A 206 -0.26 25.93 2.49
CA ASP A 206 0.41 25.10 1.47
C ASP A 206 -0.13 25.40 0.07
N ARG A 207 -1.45 25.55 -0.06
CA ARG A 207 -2.07 25.94 -1.34
C ARG A 207 -1.62 27.32 -1.82
N LYS A 208 -1.44 28.28 -0.89
CA LYS A 208 -0.90 29.60 -1.22
C LYS A 208 0.55 29.50 -1.70
N LYS A 209 1.40 28.73 -1.01
CA LYS A 209 2.79 28.50 -1.41
C LYS A 209 2.89 27.93 -2.83
N ILE A 210 2.06 26.94 -3.17
CA ILE A 210 2.05 26.32 -4.50
C ILE A 210 1.52 27.29 -5.56
N SER A 211 0.46 28.04 -5.26
CA SER A 211 -0.05 29.09 -6.17
C SER A 211 0.97 30.19 -6.43
N ASP A 212 1.71 30.61 -5.41
CA ASP A 212 2.75 31.63 -5.54
C ASP A 212 3.99 31.08 -6.25
N LEU A 213 4.28 29.78 -6.11
CA LEU A 213 5.32 29.08 -6.87
C LEU A 213 4.95 29.03 -8.35
N GLU A 214 3.70 28.70 -8.68
CA GLU A 214 3.23 28.62 -10.05
C GLU A 214 3.27 29.99 -10.73
N SER A 215 2.75 31.03 -10.07
CA SER A 215 2.80 32.39 -10.63
C SER A 215 4.22 32.91 -10.81
N SER A 216 5.12 32.65 -9.85
CA SER A 216 6.55 33.00 -9.95
C SER A 216 7.24 32.23 -11.07
N PHE A 217 6.91 30.95 -11.24
CA PHE A 217 7.45 30.10 -12.28
C PHE A 217 7.03 30.58 -13.69
N LEU A 218 5.74 30.86 -13.90
CA LEU A 218 5.22 31.39 -15.17
C LEU A 218 5.85 32.74 -15.52
N TYR A 219 6.01 33.62 -14.54
CA TYR A 219 6.71 34.91 -14.74
C TYR A 219 8.16 34.71 -15.19
N LEU A 220 8.90 33.80 -14.55
CA LEU A 220 10.29 33.52 -14.89
C LEU A 220 10.46 32.79 -16.23
N LEU A 221 9.54 31.88 -16.59
CA LEU A 221 9.51 31.27 -17.91
C LEU A 221 9.39 32.31 -19.02
N GLY A 222 8.48 33.29 -18.86
CA GLY A 222 8.35 34.41 -19.79
C GLY A 222 9.62 35.26 -19.83
N LYS A 223 10.25 35.53 -18.68
CA LYS A 223 11.49 36.29 -18.60
C LYS A 223 12.67 35.59 -19.28
N PHE A 224 12.72 34.26 -19.26
CA PHE A 224 13.78 33.47 -19.89
C PHE A 224 13.49 33.06 -21.34
N ASN A 225 12.48 33.64 -21.98
CA ASN A 225 12.11 33.40 -23.37
C ASN A 225 11.76 31.93 -23.68
N TYR A 226 11.07 31.26 -22.75
CA TYR A 226 10.53 29.91 -23.00
C TYR A 226 9.47 29.95 -24.11
N SER A 227 9.56 29.06 -25.10
CA SER A 227 8.71 29.11 -26.31
C SER A 227 7.96 27.81 -26.65
N SER A 228 8.35 26.68 -26.06
CA SER A 228 7.81 25.36 -26.43
C SER A 228 6.31 25.19 -26.13
N GLN A 229 5.78 25.84 -25.09
CA GLN A 229 4.38 25.75 -24.68
C GLN A 229 3.83 27.10 -24.19
N SER A 230 2.51 27.27 -24.27
CA SER A 230 1.85 28.45 -23.70
C SER A 230 1.80 28.36 -22.17
N GLY A 231 2.11 29.47 -21.50
CA GLY A 231 2.07 29.56 -20.03
C GLY A 231 0.71 29.21 -19.41
N GLU A 232 -0.38 29.34 -20.16
CA GLU A 232 -1.74 28.98 -19.71
C GLU A 232 -1.95 27.47 -19.50
N ARG A 233 -1.14 26.62 -20.17
CA ARG A 233 -1.21 25.16 -20.05
C ARG A 233 -0.27 24.61 -18.99
N ILE A 234 0.62 25.44 -18.45
CA ILE A 234 1.65 25.02 -17.52
C ILE A 234 1.12 25.22 -16.10
N ARG A 235 1.12 24.15 -15.31
CA ARG A 235 0.73 24.15 -13.89
C ARG A 235 1.81 23.50 -13.04
N ILE A 236 1.75 23.70 -11.73
CA ILE A 236 2.53 22.90 -10.79
C ILE A 236 1.64 21.80 -10.22
N SER A 237 2.07 20.55 -10.37
CA SER A 237 1.33 19.40 -9.83
C SER A 237 1.29 19.50 -8.30
N MET A 238 0.10 19.37 -7.71
CA MET A 238 -0.05 19.32 -6.25
C MET A 238 0.64 18.08 -5.67
N ASP A 239 0.63 16.96 -6.39
CA ASP A 239 1.17 15.69 -5.89
C ASP A 239 2.70 15.59 -6.02
N LYS A 240 3.23 16.03 -7.17
CA LYS A 240 4.67 15.92 -7.47
C LYS A 240 5.45 17.20 -7.13
N TYR A 241 4.75 18.32 -6.96
CA TYR A 241 5.33 19.67 -6.84
C TYR A 241 6.19 20.09 -8.03
N LEU A 242 6.08 19.39 -9.16
CA LEU A 242 6.86 19.65 -10.37
C LEU A 242 5.99 20.32 -11.45
N PRO A 243 6.60 21.11 -12.35
CA PRO A 243 5.92 21.66 -13.51
C PRO A 243 5.36 20.57 -14.43
N VAL A 244 4.09 20.71 -14.80
CA VAL A 244 3.38 19.82 -15.71
C VAL A 244 2.64 20.63 -16.78
N VAL A 245 2.46 20.03 -17.96
CA VAL A 245 1.65 20.57 -19.05
C VAL A 245 0.29 19.88 -19.05
N GLU A 246 -0.77 20.68 -18.99
CA GLU A 246 -2.15 20.23 -19.04
C GLU A 246 -2.66 20.19 -20.48
N THR A 247 -3.05 19.01 -20.93
CA THR A 247 -3.67 18.79 -22.23
C THR A 247 -5.09 18.26 -22.05
N LYS A 248 -6.06 18.93 -22.67
CA LYS A 248 -7.45 18.48 -22.69
C LYS A 248 -7.59 17.33 -23.69
N ILE A 249 -8.07 16.18 -23.22
CA ILE A 249 -8.41 15.02 -24.06
C ILE A 249 -9.93 14.80 -23.96
N GLY A 250 -10.66 15.23 -24.99
CA GLY A 250 -12.12 15.21 -25.00
C GLY A 250 -12.77 16.31 -24.15
N ASP A 251 -14.09 16.24 -23.98
CA ASP A 251 -14.87 17.35 -23.40
C ASP A 251 -14.59 17.62 -21.92
N ASP A 252 -14.07 16.66 -21.12
CA ASP A 252 -13.89 16.84 -19.67
C ASP A 252 -12.66 16.18 -19.01
N LYS A 253 -11.75 15.52 -19.75
CA LYS A 253 -10.56 14.90 -19.14
C LYS A 253 -9.29 15.72 -19.34
N ILE A 254 -8.71 16.20 -18.25
CA ILE A 254 -7.40 16.84 -18.23
C ILE A 254 -6.35 15.76 -18.02
N LYS A 255 -5.36 15.69 -18.91
CA LYS A 255 -4.19 14.84 -18.74
C LYS A 255 -2.95 15.72 -18.54
N GLN A 256 -2.19 15.41 -17.49
CA GLN A 256 -0.95 16.09 -17.14
C GLN A 256 0.25 15.28 -17.62
N TYR A 257 1.17 15.95 -18.29
CA TYR A 257 2.45 15.40 -18.71
C TYR A 257 3.59 16.19 -18.07
N ASP A 258 4.72 15.53 -17.82
CA ASP A 258 5.92 16.24 -17.37
C ASP A 258 6.39 17.18 -18.49
N ILE A 259 6.71 18.43 -18.13
CA ILE A 259 7.15 19.47 -19.06
C ILE A 259 8.36 19.01 -19.90
N LYS A 260 9.19 18.11 -19.36
CA LYS A 260 10.35 17.54 -20.05
C LYS A 260 10.01 16.94 -21.41
N TYR A 261 8.87 16.25 -21.53
CA TYR A 261 8.53 15.50 -22.74
C TYR A 261 8.04 16.40 -23.89
N ASP A 262 7.62 17.62 -23.57
CA ASP A 262 6.97 18.55 -24.51
C ASP A 262 7.79 19.84 -24.71
N SER A 263 9.05 19.83 -24.26
CA SER A 263 9.99 20.94 -24.35
C SER A 263 11.24 20.58 -25.15
N SER A 264 11.75 21.51 -25.97
CA SER A 264 13.08 21.36 -26.57
C SER A 264 14.19 21.31 -25.51
N GLY A 265 15.37 20.78 -25.84
CA GLY A 265 16.46 20.67 -24.87
C GLY A 265 16.87 21.99 -24.21
N SER A 266 16.87 23.10 -24.96
CA SER A 266 17.16 24.45 -24.44
C SER A 266 16.02 25.02 -23.60
N ASP A 267 14.76 24.78 -24.00
CA ASP A 267 13.58 25.20 -23.23
C ASP A 267 13.42 24.42 -21.93
N PHE A 268 13.80 23.14 -21.91
CA PHE A 268 13.85 22.36 -20.68
C PHE A 268 14.84 22.95 -19.67
N VAL A 269 16.03 23.34 -20.14
CA VAL A 269 17.04 24.02 -19.30
C VAL A 269 16.49 25.35 -18.76
N ARG A 270 15.81 26.16 -19.60
CA ARG A 270 15.13 27.38 -19.15
C ARG A 270 14.03 27.11 -18.11
N ALA A 271 13.30 25.99 -18.23
CA ALA A 271 12.32 25.57 -17.24
C ALA A 271 12.99 25.19 -15.91
N ILE A 272 14.13 24.51 -15.92
CA ILE A 272 14.92 24.24 -14.70
C ILE A 272 15.36 25.55 -14.04
N TRP A 273 15.86 26.51 -14.83
CA TRP A 273 16.23 27.83 -14.32
C TRP A 273 15.05 28.55 -13.68
N ALA A 274 13.90 28.59 -14.38
CA ALA A 274 12.70 29.24 -13.88
C ALA A 274 12.20 28.58 -12.60
N TYR A 275 12.20 27.25 -12.53
CA TYR A 275 11.71 26.51 -11.36
C TYR A 275 12.62 26.71 -10.14
N THR A 276 13.94 26.61 -10.31
CA THR A 276 14.91 26.85 -9.23
C THR A 276 14.86 28.28 -8.71
N CYS A 277 14.75 29.27 -9.60
CA CYS A 277 14.56 30.66 -9.24
C CYS A 277 13.20 30.91 -8.55
N ALA A 278 12.12 30.28 -9.03
CA ALA A 278 10.80 30.40 -8.43
C ALA A 278 10.78 29.88 -6.99
N LEU A 279 11.39 28.72 -6.70
CA LEU A 279 11.54 28.20 -5.35
C LEU A 279 12.23 29.21 -4.42
N LYS A 280 13.29 29.86 -4.92
CA LYS A 280 13.98 30.89 -4.14
C LYS A 280 13.09 32.12 -3.91
N ARG A 281 12.33 32.59 -4.89
CA ARG A 281 11.40 33.73 -4.73
C ARG A 281 10.27 33.43 -3.74
N VAL A 282 9.69 32.23 -3.78
CA VAL A 282 8.68 31.80 -2.80
C VAL A 282 9.27 31.73 -1.40
N SER A 283 10.53 31.30 -1.26
CA SER A 283 11.20 31.28 0.05
C SER A 283 11.39 32.65 0.71
N ASP A 284 11.33 33.73 -0.05
CA ASP A 284 11.43 35.10 0.48
C ASP A 284 10.07 35.64 0.96
N THR A 285 8.96 35.05 0.48
CA THR A 285 7.59 35.50 0.81
C THR A 285 6.92 34.61 1.86
N HIS A 286 7.28 33.34 1.90
CA HIS A 286 6.71 32.35 2.83
C HIS A 286 7.78 31.75 3.73
N ASP A 287 7.36 31.30 4.91
CA ASP A 287 8.21 30.48 5.76
C ASP A 287 8.37 29.08 5.14
N THR A 288 9.59 28.78 4.73
CA THR A 288 9.96 27.57 3.99
C THR A 288 11.34 27.08 4.44
N ASN A 289 11.63 25.81 4.18
CA ASN A 289 12.92 25.19 4.53
C ASN A 289 14.01 25.43 3.48
N HIS A 290 13.90 26.48 2.66
CA HIS A 290 14.89 26.74 1.60
C HIS A 290 16.26 27.10 2.22
N PRO A 291 17.37 26.44 1.84
CA PRO A 291 18.68 26.59 2.50
C PRO A 291 19.36 27.95 2.26
N ARG A 292 18.74 28.83 1.46
CA ARG A 292 19.30 30.13 1.03
C ARG A 292 20.68 30.00 0.37
N LEU A 293 20.89 28.87 -0.29
CA LEU A 293 22.06 28.58 -1.12
C LEU A 293 21.54 28.05 -2.47
N LEU A 294 22.02 28.64 -3.56
CA LEU A 294 21.80 28.14 -4.92
C LEU A 294 23.16 27.84 -5.54
N MET A 295 23.33 26.63 -6.05
CA MET A 295 24.53 26.21 -6.77
C MET A 295 24.13 25.72 -8.15
N LEU A 296 24.70 26.32 -9.19
CA LEU A 296 24.45 25.98 -10.58
C LEU A 296 25.77 25.56 -11.21
N ASP A 297 25.81 24.34 -11.74
CA ASP A 297 26.97 23.80 -12.45
C ASP A 297 26.66 23.73 -13.94
N GLU A 298 27.44 24.47 -14.73
CA GLU A 298 27.25 24.70 -16.17
C GLU A 298 25.78 24.96 -16.53
N PRO A 299 25.17 26.05 -16.02
CA PRO A 299 23.76 26.35 -16.30
C PRO A 299 23.47 26.48 -17.80
N GLN A 300 24.44 26.91 -18.61
CA GLN A 300 24.33 27.07 -20.07
C GLN A 300 24.53 25.73 -20.84
N GLN A 301 23.89 24.65 -20.40
CA GLN A 301 23.86 23.40 -21.16
C GLN A 301 22.91 23.47 -22.37
N GLN A 302 23.10 22.56 -23.35
CA GLN A 302 22.22 22.38 -24.52
C GLN A 302 22.05 23.64 -25.41
N SER A 303 23.12 24.42 -25.58
CA SER A 303 23.19 25.54 -26.53
C SER A 303 22.20 26.68 -26.28
N ALA A 304 21.88 26.98 -25.01
CA ALA A 304 21.10 28.16 -24.67
C ALA A 304 21.82 29.46 -25.09
N SER A 305 21.07 30.46 -25.58
CA SER A 305 21.65 31.70 -26.09
C SER A 305 22.35 32.50 -25.00
N ILE A 306 23.41 33.23 -25.38
CA ILE A 306 24.18 34.08 -24.45
C ILE A 306 23.30 35.18 -23.81
N ASN A 307 22.28 35.64 -24.54
CA ASN A 307 21.34 36.65 -24.08
C ASN A 307 20.38 36.11 -23.01
N ASP A 308 19.90 34.88 -23.17
CA ASP A 308 19.06 34.24 -22.15
C ASP A 308 19.90 33.93 -20.90
N PHE A 309 21.15 33.50 -21.10
CA PHE A 309 22.07 33.25 -19.99
C PHE A 309 22.38 34.54 -19.21
N ARG A 310 22.62 35.67 -19.90
CA ARG A 310 22.72 36.99 -19.27
C ARG A 310 21.47 37.33 -18.44
N THR A 311 20.28 37.01 -18.96
CA THR A 311 19.02 37.27 -18.26
C THR A 311 18.91 36.45 -16.97
N LEU A 312 19.36 35.19 -16.99
CA LEU A 312 19.49 34.36 -15.80
C LEU A 312 20.47 34.98 -14.79
N LEU A 313 21.69 35.33 -15.20
CA LEU A 313 22.69 35.93 -14.31
C LEU A 313 22.19 37.26 -13.69
N THR A 314 21.44 38.04 -14.46
CA THR A 314 20.80 39.27 -13.98
C THR A 314 19.77 38.99 -12.89
N GLU A 315 18.91 37.98 -13.08
CA GLU A 315 17.96 37.54 -12.06
C GLU A 315 18.66 37.05 -10.79
N LEU A 316 19.67 36.19 -10.94
CA LEU A 316 20.44 35.63 -9.83
C LEU A 316 21.14 36.73 -9.00
N SER A 317 21.69 37.75 -9.66
CA SER A 317 22.35 38.88 -8.99
C SER A 317 21.39 39.73 -8.14
N GLY A 318 20.08 39.63 -8.40
CA GLY A 318 19.05 40.37 -7.65
C GLY A 318 18.75 39.76 -6.27
N TYR A 319 19.16 38.53 -5.99
CA TYR A 319 18.84 37.85 -4.74
C TYR A 319 19.77 38.30 -3.60
N LYS A 320 19.21 39.03 -2.62
CA LYS A 320 19.98 39.56 -1.48
C LYS A 320 20.08 38.59 -0.30
N ASN A 321 19.05 37.78 -0.07
CA ASN A 321 18.97 36.83 1.06
C ASN A 321 19.27 35.38 0.61
N CYS A 322 20.29 35.22 -0.24
CA CYS A 322 20.73 33.92 -0.74
C CYS A 322 22.18 34.00 -1.20
N GLN A 323 22.98 32.98 -0.89
CA GLN A 323 24.25 32.80 -1.55
C GLN A 323 24.01 32.09 -2.89
N VAL A 324 24.55 32.65 -3.98
CA VAL A 324 24.46 32.04 -5.31
C VAL A 324 25.86 31.75 -5.81
N LEU A 325 26.12 30.49 -6.15
CA LEU A 325 27.37 30.02 -6.74
C LEU A 325 27.07 29.52 -8.16
N VAL A 326 27.76 30.07 -9.15
CA VAL A 326 27.61 29.67 -10.54
C VAL A 326 28.97 29.22 -11.06
N PHE A 327 29.07 27.96 -11.46
CA PHE A 327 30.18 27.41 -12.21
C PHE A 327 29.76 27.42 -13.67
N ALA A 328 30.42 28.22 -14.50
CA ALA A 328 30.06 28.35 -15.90
C ALA A 328 31.30 28.51 -16.77
N SER A 329 31.26 27.87 -17.93
CA SER A 329 32.18 28.07 -19.02
C SER A 329 31.60 29.07 -20.02
N PHE A 330 32.41 30.01 -20.50
CA PHE A 330 31.99 31.05 -21.47
C PHE A 330 32.58 30.79 -22.85
N ASN A 331 32.42 29.56 -23.37
CA ASN A 331 32.92 29.15 -24.70
C ASN A 331 34.39 29.53 -24.99
N ASN A 332 35.23 29.63 -23.96
CA ASN A 332 36.61 30.13 -24.04
C ASN A 332 36.77 31.54 -24.64
N SER A 333 35.74 32.40 -24.53
CA SER A 333 35.74 33.77 -25.03
C SER A 333 35.59 34.78 -23.89
N ASP A 334 36.59 35.66 -23.73
CA ASP A 334 36.53 36.78 -22.78
C ASP A 334 35.45 37.81 -23.17
N GLU A 335 35.12 37.91 -24.46
CA GLU A 335 34.02 38.77 -24.95
C GLU A 335 32.66 38.25 -24.48
N ASP A 336 32.42 36.94 -24.53
CA ASP A 336 31.17 36.33 -24.06
C ASP A 336 31.01 36.47 -22.55
N TYR A 337 32.11 36.32 -21.80
CA TYR A 337 32.16 36.57 -20.37
C TYR A 337 31.80 38.03 -20.04
N THR A 338 32.46 38.99 -20.67
CA THR A 338 32.23 40.42 -20.41
C THR A 338 30.81 40.83 -20.81
N ASN A 339 30.30 40.32 -21.93
CA ASN A 339 28.93 40.59 -22.39
C ASN A 339 27.86 40.02 -21.45
N SER A 340 28.08 38.82 -20.91
CA SER A 340 27.14 38.15 -20.01
C SER A 340 27.13 38.73 -18.60
N THR A 341 28.27 39.26 -18.14
CA THR A 341 28.44 39.78 -16.77
C THR A 341 28.35 41.30 -16.64
N ARG A 342 28.21 42.02 -17.75
CA ARG A 342 28.20 43.48 -17.78
C ARG A 342 27.09 44.07 -16.89
N GLY A 343 27.50 44.80 -15.86
CA GLY A 343 26.61 45.52 -14.95
C GLY A 343 26.08 44.68 -13.77
N LEU A 344 26.56 43.43 -13.62
CA LEU A 344 26.19 42.58 -12.50
C LEU A 344 27.09 42.85 -11.29
N GLN A 345 26.51 42.72 -10.08
CA GLN A 345 27.28 42.71 -8.84
C GLN A 345 27.58 41.26 -8.47
N PHE A 346 28.84 40.85 -8.59
CA PHE A 346 29.29 39.50 -8.24
C PHE A 346 30.77 39.50 -7.85
N SER A 347 31.20 38.45 -7.14
CA SER A 347 32.60 38.17 -6.87
C SER A 347 33.11 37.12 -7.86
N LEU A 348 34.12 37.47 -8.66
CA LEU A 348 34.79 36.52 -9.55
C LEU A 348 35.91 35.79 -8.81
N ASN A 349 35.82 34.47 -8.71
CA ASN A 349 36.93 33.61 -8.31
C ASN A 349 37.45 32.88 -9.55
N LYS A 350 38.45 33.46 -10.22
CA LYS A 350 39.08 32.85 -11.40
C LYS A 350 40.05 31.76 -10.95
N ILE A 351 39.92 30.56 -11.51
CA ILE A 351 40.85 29.45 -11.26
C ILE A 351 41.79 29.33 -12.45
N ASP A 352 43.06 29.66 -12.24
CA ASP A 352 44.09 29.54 -13.27
C ASP A 352 44.61 28.09 -13.32
N GLY A 353 44.22 27.36 -14.37
CA GLY A 353 44.65 25.99 -14.64
C GLY A 353 43.65 24.91 -14.18
N LYS A 354 44.12 23.66 -14.03
CA LYS A 354 43.26 22.54 -13.61
C LYS A 354 43.05 22.53 -12.10
N ILE A 355 41.79 22.46 -11.66
CA ILE A 355 41.39 22.31 -10.25
C ILE A 355 41.97 21.02 -9.66
N VAL A 356 41.93 19.93 -10.44
CA VAL A 356 42.52 18.64 -10.08
C VAL A 356 43.77 18.42 -10.91
N LYS A 357 44.92 18.40 -10.24
CA LYS A 357 46.20 18.00 -10.84
C LYS A 357 46.47 16.55 -10.45
N PRO A 358 46.82 15.65 -11.39
CA PRO A 358 47.32 14.35 -11.03
C PRO A 358 48.59 14.54 -10.19
N GLN A 359 48.65 13.84 -9.06
CA GLN A 359 49.88 13.75 -8.25
C GLN A 359 50.97 12.99 -9.01
#